data_AF-A0A842JVG7-F1
#
_entry.id   AF-A0A842JVG7-F1
#
_cell.length_a   1.000
_cell.length_b   1.000
_cell.length_c   1.000
_cell.angle_alpha   90.00
_cell.angle_beta   90.00
_cell.angle_gamma   90.00
#
_symmetry.space_group_name_H-M   'P 1'
#
loop_
_entity.id
_entity.type
_entity.pdbx_description
1 polymer ?
#
loop_
_entity_poly.entity_id
_entity_poly.type
_entity_poly.pdbx_seq_one_letter_code
_entity_poly.pdbx_strand_id
1 'polypeptide(L)'
;MSTSLANPGVGLAVLCTVMVVCAAVIYGVTHLGSPLVVPSAAIRGAVQLAAVSLILAAALAHLWSSILVLVVMFAAAVATSSRRARAGWSAGWLALSLAAGVGIVLPMMLLSGVVPLQGVALVPIGGIVLGGAMTATSLAARRGLDAVELRWGEVEAGLSLGLSVRDARMEVVRSASSDALLPGLDQTRTVGLVTLPGAFVGVLLASGSAVQAGAVQILVLVGLLLAQTSAVAVTIELVAREAVHRPRHHAART
;
A
#
# COMPACT_ATOMS: atom_id res chain seq x y z
N MET A 1 -11.26 21.90 29.22
CA MET A 1 -10.36 22.62 28.31
C MET A 1 -10.15 21.75 27.08
N SER A 2 -10.67 22.16 25.92
CA SER A 2 -10.53 21.39 24.68
C SER A 2 -9.07 21.47 24.23
N THR A 3 -8.24 20.50 24.62
CA THR A 3 -6.85 20.40 24.15
C THR A 3 -6.87 19.97 22.67
N SER A 4 -7.11 20.93 21.78
CA SER A 4 -6.99 20.71 20.35
C SER A 4 -5.54 20.38 20.05
N LEU A 5 -5.27 19.15 19.61
CA LEU A 5 -3.92 18.64 19.30
C LEU A 5 -3.23 19.46 18.19
N ALA A 6 -4.02 20.12 17.34
CA ALA A 6 -3.57 21.11 16.38
C ALA A 6 -4.70 22.15 16.21
N ASN A 7 -4.35 23.43 16.02
CA ASN A 7 -5.34 24.47 15.78
C ASN A 7 -5.57 24.62 14.26
N PRO A 8 -6.73 24.21 13.72
CA PRO A 8 -7.01 24.35 12.30
C PRO A 8 -7.19 25.84 11.97
N GLY A 9 -6.14 26.45 11.43
CA GLY A 9 -6.12 27.88 11.10
C GLY A 9 -5.01 28.21 10.11
N VAL A 10 -4.86 29.51 9.85
CA VAL A 10 -3.87 30.05 8.89
C VAL A 10 -2.45 29.58 9.22
N GLY A 11 -2.11 29.47 10.51
CA GLY A 11 -0.80 28.98 10.97
C GLY A 11 -0.46 27.56 10.50
N LEU A 12 -1.44 26.63 10.53
CA LEU A 12 -1.24 25.26 10.03
C LEU A 12 -1.02 25.27 8.51
N ALA A 13 -1.82 26.03 7.77
CA ALA A 13 -1.71 26.12 6.31
C ALA A 13 -0.37 26.72 5.86
N VAL A 14 0.09 27.79 6.53
CA VAL A 14 1.40 28.39 6.29
C VAL A 14 2.51 27.39 6.58
N LEU A 15 2.47 26.69 7.73
CA LEU A 15 3.48 25.71 8.09
C LEU A 15 3.55 24.55 7.08
N CYS A 16 2.41 23.97 6.70
CA CYS A 16 2.37 22.92 5.69
C CYS A 16 2.92 23.40 4.34
N THR A 17 2.60 24.63 3.94
CA THR A 17 3.10 25.21 2.69
C THR A 17 4.62 25.38 2.73
N VAL A 18 5.17 25.92 3.83
CA VAL A 18 6.61 26.05 4.02
C VAL A 18 7.30 24.69 3.95
N MET A 19 6.76 23.67 4.62
CA MET A 19 7.31 22.31 4.58
C MET A 19 7.32 21.72 3.16
N VAL A 20 6.24 21.91 2.40
CA VAL A 20 6.14 21.45 1.01
C VAL A 20 7.14 22.18 0.11
N VAL A 21 7.29 23.49 0.27
CA VAL A 21 8.27 24.29 -0.48
C VAL A 21 9.70 23.87 -0.16
N CYS A 22 10.05 23.72 1.13
CA CYS A 22 11.38 23.24 1.52
C CYS A 22 11.66 21.86 0.93
N ALA A 23 10.71 20.93 1.00
CA ALA A 23 10.87 19.60 0.40
C ALA A 23 11.03 19.67 -1.13
N ALA A 24 10.29 20.53 -1.82
CA ALA A 24 10.41 20.74 -3.27
C ALA A 24 11.78 21.32 -3.67
N VAL A 25 12.27 22.30 -2.90
CA VAL A 25 13.60 22.90 -3.10
C VAL A 25 14.69 21.85 -2.92
N ILE A 26 14.63 21.06 -1.84
CA ILE A 26 15.59 19.98 -1.60
C ILE A 26 15.55 18.98 -2.76
N TYR A 27 14.36 18.55 -3.20
CA TYR A 27 14.21 17.61 -4.33
C TYR A 27 14.85 18.12 -5.63
N GLY A 28 14.72 19.43 -5.87
CA GLY A 28 15.31 20.11 -7.01
C GLY A 28 16.83 20.22 -6.91
N VAL A 29 17.35 20.65 -5.76
CA VAL A 29 18.80 20.84 -5.52
C VAL A 29 19.55 19.51 -5.53
N THR A 30 18.95 18.43 -5.02
CA THR A 30 19.58 17.10 -5.02
C THR A 30 19.33 16.31 -6.30
N HIS A 31 18.67 16.90 -7.30
CA HIS A 31 18.35 16.27 -8.59
C HIS A 31 17.66 14.89 -8.48
N LEU A 32 16.80 14.70 -7.46
CA LEU A 32 16.08 13.44 -7.22
C LEU A 32 14.93 13.21 -8.22
N GLY A 33 14.57 14.24 -8.98
CA GLY A 33 13.51 14.22 -9.98
C GLY A 33 12.93 15.60 -10.19
N SER A 34 11.68 15.67 -10.66
CA SER A 34 11.00 16.95 -10.82
C SER A 34 10.65 17.57 -9.45
N PRO A 35 10.96 18.85 -9.20
CA PRO A 35 10.64 19.52 -7.93
C PRO A 35 9.12 19.61 -7.68
N LEU A 36 8.30 19.42 -8.72
CA LEU A 36 6.83 19.45 -8.62
C LEU A 36 6.24 18.13 -8.09
N VAL A 37 7.04 17.07 -7.92
CA VAL A 37 6.55 15.77 -7.40
C VAL A 37 5.99 15.91 -5.99
N VAL A 38 6.68 16.62 -5.10
CA VAL A 38 6.23 16.78 -3.70
C VAL A 38 5.00 17.68 -3.59
N PRO A 39 4.96 18.90 -4.19
CA PRO A 39 3.77 19.74 -4.16
C PRO A 39 2.54 19.10 -4.79
N SER A 40 2.69 18.41 -5.93
CA SER A 40 1.56 17.75 -6.59
C SER A 40 1.00 16.59 -5.75
N ALA A 41 1.86 15.81 -5.09
CA ALA A 41 1.45 14.78 -4.16
C ALA A 41 0.72 15.37 -2.92
N ALA A 42 1.24 16.47 -2.36
CA ALA A 42 0.65 17.14 -1.22
C ALA A 42 -0.76 17.69 -1.52
N ILE A 43 -0.91 18.42 -2.64
CA ILE A 43 -2.20 18.97 -3.07
C ILE A 43 -3.20 17.84 -3.34
N ARG A 44 -2.80 16.82 -4.08
CA ARG A 44 -3.66 15.66 -4.35
C ARG A 44 -4.10 14.96 -3.06
N GLY A 45 -3.16 14.76 -2.12
CA GLY A 45 -3.45 14.16 -0.82
C GLY A 45 -4.44 15.01 -0.01
N ALA A 46 -4.26 16.33 0.05
CA ALA A 46 -5.16 17.24 0.74
C ALA A 46 -6.58 17.22 0.15
N VAL A 47 -6.70 17.30 -1.18
CA VAL A 47 -7.99 17.23 -1.88
C VAL A 47 -8.67 15.88 -1.66
N GLN A 48 -7.92 14.77 -1.76
CA GLN A 48 -8.45 13.43 -1.51
C GLN A 48 -8.92 13.28 -0.07
N LEU A 49 -8.15 13.76 0.90
CA LEU A 49 -8.53 13.67 2.32
C LEU A 49 -9.76 14.52 2.63
N ALA A 50 -9.86 15.73 2.08
CA ALA A 50 -11.03 16.60 2.25
C ALA A 50 -12.31 15.96 1.65
N ALA A 51 -12.18 15.38 0.44
CA ALA A 51 -13.29 14.65 -0.18
C ALA A 51 -13.68 13.43 0.65
N VAL A 52 -12.71 12.63 1.10
CA VAL A 52 -12.93 11.45 1.94
C VAL A 52 -13.56 11.82 3.28
N SER A 53 -13.16 12.93 3.92
CA SER A 53 -13.77 13.39 5.18
C SER A 53 -15.24 13.77 5.00
N LEU A 54 -15.60 14.38 3.87
CA LEU A 54 -16.99 14.70 3.54
C LEU A 54 -17.81 13.42 3.30
N ILE A 55 -17.22 12.43 2.61
CA ILE A 55 -17.84 11.14 2.32
C ILE A 55 -18.00 10.32 3.60
N LEU A 56 -17.03 10.31 4.52
CA LEU A 56 -17.11 9.53 5.76
C LEU A 56 -18.30 9.93 6.62
N ALA A 57 -18.64 11.22 6.68
CA ALA A 57 -19.81 11.69 7.42
C ALA A 57 -21.12 11.06 6.90
N ALA A 58 -21.23 10.81 5.59
CA ALA A 58 -22.37 10.14 4.97
C ALA A 58 -22.24 8.61 4.95
N ALA A 59 -21.02 8.09 4.83
CA ALA A 59 -20.75 6.66 4.62
C ALA A 59 -20.82 5.82 5.90
N LEU A 60 -20.63 6.45 7.06
CA LEU A 60 -20.71 5.77 8.36
C LEU A 60 -22.15 5.51 8.82
N ALA A 61 -23.15 6.07 8.14
CA ALA A 61 -24.56 5.92 8.51
C ALA A 61 -25.11 4.51 8.23
N HIS A 62 -24.62 3.83 7.20
CA HIS A 62 -25.13 2.51 6.79
C HIS A 62 -23.99 1.53 6.46
N LEU A 63 -24.25 0.23 6.66
CA LEU A 63 -23.26 -0.81 6.34
C LEU A 63 -22.99 -0.91 4.84
N TRP A 64 -24.02 -0.68 4.00
CA TRP A 64 -23.89 -0.75 2.54
C TRP A 64 -23.00 0.37 1.98
N SER A 65 -23.07 1.58 2.54
CA SER A 65 -22.17 2.67 2.15
C SER A 65 -20.71 2.41 2.53
N SER A 66 -20.48 1.67 3.62
CA SER A 66 -19.12 1.27 4.02
C SER A 66 -18.50 0.27 3.04
N ILE A 67 -19.30 -0.68 2.55
CA ILE A 67 -18.87 -1.62 1.49
C ILE A 67 -18.56 -0.85 0.21
N LEU A 68 -19.43 0.09 -0.19
CA LEU A 68 -19.20 0.92 -1.38
C LEU A 68 -17.88 1.70 -1.27
N VAL A 69 -17.59 2.30 -0.12
CA VAL A 69 -16.31 2.99 0.13
C VAL A 69 -15.14 2.03 -0.01
N LEU A 70 -15.20 0.83 0.57
CA LEU A 70 -14.14 -0.17 0.42
C LEU A 70 -13.92 -0.60 -1.04
N VAL A 71 -14.98 -0.73 -1.83
CA VAL A 71 -14.88 -1.04 -3.27
C VAL A 71 -14.19 0.10 -4.02
N VAL A 72 -14.56 1.35 -3.75
CA VAL A 72 -13.91 2.53 -4.36
C VAL A 72 -12.44 2.60 -3.97
N MET A 73 -12.13 2.36 -2.69
CA MET A 73 -10.75 2.29 -2.21
C MET A 73 -9.98 1.18 -2.92
N PHE A 74 -10.56 -0.02 -3.07
CA PHE A 74 -9.96 -1.14 -3.78
C PHE A 74 -9.64 -0.78 -5.24
N ALA A 75 -10.59 -0.18 -5.96
CA ALA A 75 -10.35 0.29 -7.33
C ALA A 75 -9.22 1.33 -7.40
N ALA A 76 -9.19 2.28 -6.47
CA ALA A 76 -8.13 3.28 -6.37
C ALA A 76 -6.76 2.64 -6.05
N ALA A 77 -6.74 1.61 -5.20
CA ALA A 77 -5.54 0.86 -4.86
C ALA A 77 -5.00 0.05 -6.05
N VAL A 78 -5.88 -0.60 -6.81
CA VAL A 78 -5.51 -1.27 -8.08
C VAL A 78 -4.93 -0.26 -9.04
N ALA A 79 -5.64 0.83 -9.33
CA ALA A 79 -5.17 1.86 -10.26
C ALA A 79 -3.82 2.47 -9.84
N THR A 80 -3.61 2.68 -8.54
CA THR A 80 -2.36 3.20 -8.00
C THR A 80 -1.23 2.18 -8.13
N SER A 81 -1.47 0.92 -7.77
CA SER A 81 -0.51 -0.17 -7.94
C SER A 81 -0.14 -0.38 -9.41
N SER A 82 -1.11 -0.34 -10.31
CA SER A 82 -0.89 -0.50 -11.73
C SER A 82 -0.02 0.59 -12.32
N ARG A 83 -0.31 1.86 -11.99
CA ARG A 83 0.52 3.01 -12.37
C ARG A 83 1.93 2.91 -11.79
N ARG A 84 2.05 2.40 -10.56
CA ARG A 84 3.34 2.21 -9.92
C ARG A 84 4.13 1.08 -10.60
N ALA A 85 3.56 -0.07 -10.91
CA ALA A 85 4.30 -1.17 -11.52
C ALA A 85 4.92 -0.85 -12.89
N ARG A 86 4.45 0.20 -13.59
CA ARG A 86 4.85 0.57 -14.97
C ARG A 86 4.63 -0.57 -15.97
N ALA A 87 3.71 -1.49 -15.68
CA ALA A 87 3.44 -2.69 -16.48
C ALA A 87 2.30 -2.52 -17.50
N GLY A 88 1.96 -1.28 -17.89
CA GLY A 88 0.90 -1.00 -18.87
C GLY A 88 -0.46 -1.64 -18.51
N TRP A 89 -1.11 -2.27 -19.49
CA TRP A 89 -2.42 -2.93 -19.34
C TRP A 89 -2.36 -4.22 -18.52
N SER A 90 -1.22 -4.94 -18.55
CA SER A 90 -1.06 -6.18 -17.77
C SER A 90 -1.07 -5.91 -16.26
N ALA A 91 -0.86 -4.65 -15.86
CA ALA A 91 -0.90 -4.23 -14.47
C ALA A 91 -2.29 -4.37 -13.82
N GLY A 92 -3.35 -4.64 -14.60
CA GLY A 92 -4.68 -4.99 -14.10
C GLY A 92 -4.69 -6.31 -13.30
N TRP A 93 -3.78 -7.24 -13.60
CA TRP A 93 -3.63 -8.50 -12.85
C TRP A 93 -3.21 -8.29 -11.39
N LEU A 94 -2.66 -7.12 -11.03
CA LEU A 94 -2.37 -6.77 -9.64
C LEU A 94 -3.63 -6.65 -8.77
N ALA A 95 -4.82 -6.54 -9.38
CA ALA A 95 -6.08 -6.68 -8.67
C ALA A 95 -6.18 -8.05 -7.97
N LEU A 96 -5.67 -9.12 -8.60
CA LEU A 96 -5.66 -10.45 -7.99
C LEU A 96 -4.74 -10.51 -6.78
N SER A 97 -3.56 -9.88 -6.84
CA SER A 97 -2.66 -9.78 -5.68
C SER A 97 -3.30 -9.05 -4.51
N LEU A 98 -3.93 -7.91 -4.78
CA LEU A 98 -4.65 -7.11 -3.78
C LEU A 98 -5.82 -7.91 -3.19
N ALA A 99 -6.61 -8.57 -4.05
CA ALA A 99 -7.73 -9.40 -3.63
C ALA A 99 -7.28 -10.59 -2.78
N ALA A 100 -6.14 -11.21 -3.10
CA ALA A 100 -5.59 -12.31 -2.30
C ALA A 100 -5.19 -11.85 -0.89
N GLY A 101 -4.52 -10.70 -0.77
CA GLY A 101 -4.17 -10.16 0.55
C GLY A 101 -5.39 -9.77 1.38
N VAL A 102 -6.24 -8.92 0.81
CA VAL A 102 -7.38 -8.33 1.53
C VAL A 102 -8.51 -9.34 1.73
N GLY A 103 -8.74 -10.21 0.74
CA GLY A 103 -9.77 -11.24 0.75
C GLY A 103 -9.48 -12.41 1.69
N ILE A 104 -8.26 -12.56 2.20
CA ILE A 104 -7.98 -13.50 3.30
C ILE A 104 -8.21 -12.80 4.64
N VAL A 105 -7.65 -11.60 4.80
CA VAL A 105 -7.57 -10.92 6.11
C VAL A 105 -8.92 -10.36 6.55
N LEU A 106 -9.63 -9.65 5.67
CA LEU A 106 -10.90 -9.05 6.07
C LEU A 106 -11.95 -10.09 6.46
N PRO A 107 -12.18 -11.18 5.70
CA PRO A 107 -13.10 -12.22 6.13
C PRO A 107 -12.66 -12.89 7.44
N MET A 108 -11.36 -13.16 7.64
CA MET A 108 -10.89 -13.70 8.93
C MET A 108 -11.22 -12.76 10.11
N MET A 109 -10.96 -11.46 9.96
CA MET A 109 -11.28 -10.47 11.00
C MET A 109 -12.78 -10.37 11.27
N LEU A 110 -13.61 -10.38 10.22
CA LEU A 110 -15.06 -10.26 10.34
C LEU A 110 -15.71 -11.53 10.92
N LEU A 111 -15.29 -12.71 10.45
CA LEU A 111 -15.83 -14.00 10.90
C LEU A 111 -15.41 -14.34 12.32
N SER A 112 -14.25 -13.86 12.77
CA SER A 112 -13.79 -14.04 14.15
C SER A 112 -14.65 -13.34 15.20
N GLY A 113 -15.50 -12.39 14.79
CA GLY A 113 -16.29 -11.55 15.70
C GLY A 113 -15.47 -10.53 16.50
N VAL A 114 -14.15 -10.48 16.31
CA VAL A 114 -13.26 -9.53 17.01
C VAL A 114 -13.46 -8.10 16.50
N VAL A 115 -13.78 -7.93 15.22
CA VAL A 115 -14.09 -6.63 14.62
C VAL A 115 -15.62 -6.49 14.48
N PRO A 116 -16.23 -5.45 15.08
CA PRO A 116 -17.67 -5.25 14.93
C PRO A 116 -18.01 -4.95 13.47
N LEU A 117 -19.10 -5.54 12.98
CA LEU A 117 -19.66 -5.32 11.63
C LEU A 117 -20.35 -3.96 11.51
N GLN A 118 -19.63 -2.90 11.83
CA GLN A 118 -20.08 -1.52 11.81
C GLN A 118 -19.16 -0.72 10.88
N GLY A 119 -19.74 0.18 10.08
CA GLY A 119 -18.99 0.99 9.12
C GLY A 119 -17.80 1.76 9.73
N VAL A 120 -17.98 2.22 10.98
CA VAL A 120 -17.00 3.00 11.74
C VAL A 120 -15.71 2.21 12.02
N ALA A 121 -15.80 0.88 12.17
CA ALA A 121 -14.63 0.02 12.34
C ALA A 121 -14.14 -0.57 11.02
N LEU A 122 -15.08 -0.94 10.14
CA LEU A 122 -14.78 -1.66 8.91
C LEU A 122 -14.01 -0.81 7.89
N VAL A 123 -14.40 0.46 7.70
CA VAL A 123 -13.76 1.34 6.73
C VAL A 123 -12.30 1.66 7.12
N PRO A 124 -11.99 2.07 8.38
CA PRO A 124 -10.59 2.32 8.76
C PRO A 124 -9.72 1.07 8.70
N ILE A 125 -10.18 -0.07 9.24
CA ILE A 125 -9.40 -1.32 9.24
C ILE A 125 -9.18 -1.81 7.82
N GLY A 126 -10.23 -1.87 7.00
CA GLY A 126 -10.13 -2.24 5.60
C GLY A 126 -9.23 -1.29 4.81
N GLY A 127 -9.31 0.01 5.08
CA GLY A 127 -8.45 1.02 4.47
C GLY A 127 -6.96 0.82 4.81
N ILE A 128 -6.65 0.52 6.07
CA ILE A 128 -5.29 0.21 6.52
C ILE A 128 -4.76 -1.06 5.82
N VAL A 129 -5.53 -2.15 5.86
CA VAL A 129 -5.15 -3.43 5.23
C VAL A 129 -4.94 -3.28 3.72
N LEU A 130 -5.87 -2.59 3.05
CA LEU A 130 -5.80 -2.32 1.62
C LEU A 130 -4.60 -1.45 1.25
N GLY A 131 -4.35 -0.37 2.01
CA GLY A 131 -3.20 0.52 1.79
C GLY A 131 -1.86 -0.20 1.98
N GLY A 132 -1.77 -1.07 2.99
CA GLY A 132 -0.62 -1.93 3.24
C GLY A 132 -0.38 -2.92 2.09
N ALA A 133 -1.41 -3.64 1.68
CA ALA A 133 -1.35 -4.57 0.55
C ALA A 133 -0.96 -3.86 -0.76
N MET A 134 -1.57 -2.71 -1.05
CA MET A 134 -1.24 -1.87 -2.22
C MET A 134 0.24 -1.50 -2.25
N THR A 135 0.79 -1.06 -1.12
CA THR A 135 2.19 -0.65 -1.04
C THR A 135 3.13 -1.83 -1.29
N ALA A 136 2.88 -2.97 -0.64
CA ALA A 136 3.66 -4.19 -0.81
C ALA A 136 3.57 -4.74 -2.24
N THR A 137 2.37 -4.84 -2.82
CA THR A 137 2.16 -5.26 -4.22
C THR A 137 2.85 -4.34 -5.22
N SER A 138 2.71 -3.02 -5.06
CA SER A 138 3.37 -2.04 -5.94
C SER A 138 4.88 -2.21 -5.93
N LEU A 139 5.46 -2.43 -4.76
CA LEU A 139 6.90 -2.52 -4.57
C LEU A 139 7.45 -3.87 -5.04
N ALA A 140 6.75 -4.97 -4.74
CA ALA A 140 7.08 -6.30 -5.23
C ALA A 140 7.02 -6.37 -6.76
N ALA A 141 5.96 -5.84 -7.37
CA ALA A 141 5.84 -5.84 -8.83
C ALA A 141 6.97 -5.03 -9.48
N ARG A 142 7.26 -3.83 -8.96
CA ARG A 142 8.37 -3.00 -9.48
C ARG A 142 9.70 -3.74 -9.39
N ARG A 143 10.07 -4.22 -8.20
CA ARG A 143 11.36 -4.88 -7.96
C ARG A 143 11.50 -6.18 -8.75
N GLY A 144 10.44 -6.98 -8.82
CA GLY A 144 10.43 -8.21 -9.61
C GLY A 144 10.62 -7.94 -11.10
N LEU A 145 9.92 -6.93 -11.65
CA LEU A 145 10.09 -6.53 -13.05
C LEU A 145 11.48 -5.97 -13.32
N ASP A 146 11.99 -5.09 -12.45
CA ASP A 146 13.34 -4.53 -12.57
C ASP A 146 14.42 -5.63 -12.50
N ALA A 147 14.24 -6.63 -11.63
CA ALA A 147 15.17 -7.73 -11.48
C ALA A 147 15.21 -8.61 -12.74
N VAL A 148 14.05 -8.91 -13.35
CA VAL A 148 13.99 -9.63 -14.63
C VAL A 148 14.69 -8.86 -15.74
N GLU A 149 14.49 -7.54 -15.82
CA GLU A 149 15.15 -6.69 -16.83
C GLU A 149 16.67 -6.63 -16.63
N LEU A 150 17.14 -6.50 -15.38
CA LEU A 150 18.56 -6.31 -15.08
C LEU A 150 19.36 -7.62 -15.09
N ARG A 151 18.74 -8.73 -14.69
CA ARG A 151 19.36 -10.06 -14.55
C ARG A 151 18.84 -11.05 -15.59
N TRP A 152 18.46 -10.56 -16.78
CA TRP A 152 17.90 -11.41 -17.84
C TRP A 152 18.84 -12.55 -18.25
N GLY A 153 20.15 -12.34 -18.21
CA GLY A 153 21.14 -13.40 -18.48
C GLY A 153 21.04 -14.61 -17.53
N GLU A 154 20.62 -14.41 -16.27
CA GLU A 154 20.38 -15.52 -15.34
C GLU A 154 19.10 -16.30 -15.71
N VAL A 155 18.09 -15.59 -16.22
CA VAL A 155 16.87 -16.22 -16.74
C VAL A 155 17.18 -17.07 -17.98
N GLU A 156 17.98 -16.54 -18.92
CA GLU A 156 18.41 -17.27 -20.11
C GLU A 156 19.26 -18.50 -19.77
N ALA A 157 20.13 -18.40 -18.77
CA ALA A 157 20.87 -19.55 -18.26
C ALA A 157 19.93 -20.63 -17.71
N GLY A 158 18.92 -20.26 -16.91
CA GLY A 158 17.91 -21.18 -16.41
C GLY A 158 17.13 -21.88 -17.54
N LEU A 159 16.73 -21.12 -18.57
CA LEU A 159 16.06 -21.68 -19.75
C LEU A 159 16.96 -22.65 -20.53
N SER A 160 18.26 -22.35 -20.64
CA SER A 160 19.25 -23.21 -21.30
C SER A 160 19.47 -24.53 -20.55
N LEU A 161 19.23 -24.54 -19.23
CA LEU A 161 19.23 -25.74 -18.40
C LEU A 161 17.90 -26.52 -18.47
N GLY A 162 16.92 -26.06 -19.26
CA GLY A 162 15.63 -26.72 -19.44
C GLY A 162 14.57 -26.33 -18.41
N LEU A 163 14.78 -25.28 -17.60
CA LEU A 163 13.75 -24.78 -16.70
C LEU A 163 12.58 -24.16 -17.48
N SER A 164 11.38 -24.23 -16.90
CA SER A 164 10.23 -23.51 -17.45
C SER A 164 10.44 -22.00 -17.36
N VAL A 165 9.78 -21.20 -18.22
CA VAL A 165 9.83 -19.71 -18.16
C VAL A 165 9.50 -19.20 -16.76
N ARG A 166 8.49 -19.81 -16.12
CA ARG A 166 8.09 -19.47 -14.77
C ARG A 166 9.22 -19.75 -13.78
N ASP A 167 9.81 -20.94 -13.80
CA ASP A 167 10.85 -21.31 -12.83
C ASP A 167 12.16 -20.53 -13.04
N ALA A 168 12.58 -20.33 -14.30
CA ALA A 168 13.76 -19.53 -14.62
C ALA A 168 13.62 -18.08 -14.13
N ARG A 169 12.43 -17.47 -14.27
CA ARG A 169 12.18 -16.11 -13.78
C ARG A 169 11.99 -16.07 -12.27
N MET A 170 11.47 -17.13 -11.66
CA MET A 170 11.29 -17.21 -10.20
C MET A 170 12.60 -17.08 -9.43
N GLU A 171 13.71 -17.61 -9.95
CA GLU A 171 15.04 -17.50 -9.32
C GLU A 171 15.47 -16.05 -9.08
N VAL A 172 15.13 -15.17 -10.03
CA VAL A 172 15.47 -13.75 -9.97
C VAL A 172 14.40 -12.94 -9.24
N VAL A 173 13.13 -13.20 -9.53
CA VAL A 173 11.98 -12.41 -9.03
C VAL A 173 11.78 -12.59 -7.53
N ARG A 174 11.94 -13.82 -7.01
CA ARG A 174 11.61 -14.16 -5.61
C ARG A 174 12.40 -13.30 -4.64
N SER A 175 13.73 -13.26 -4.79
CA SER A 175 14.64 -12.54 -3.89
C SER A 175 14.42 -11.02 -3.97
N ALA A 176 14.28 -10.45 -5.16
CA ALA A 176 14.07 -9.01 -5.33
C ALA A 176 12.71 -8.54 -4.81
N SER A 177 11.67 -9.36 -4.98
CA SER A 177 10.30 -8.97 -4.62
C SER A 177 10.01 -9.15 -3.13
N SER A 178 10.68 -10.10 -2.44
CA SER A 178 10.48 -10.33 -1.01
C SER A 178 10.85 -9.12 -0.16
N ASP A 179 11.77 -8.27 -0.63
CA ASP A 179 12.14 -7.02 0.04
C ASP A 179 10.97 -6.05 0.19
N ALA A 180 9.88 -6.25 -0.57
CA ALA A 180 8.67 -5.45 -0.44
C ALA A 180 7.98 -5.62 0.92
N LEU A 181 8.30 -6.68 1.66
CA LEU A 181 7.78 -6.96 3.00
C LEU A 181 8.56 -6.25 4.11
N LEU A 182 9.79 -5.79 3.84
CA LEU A 182 10.66 -5.16 4.85
C LEU A 182 9.97 -3.98 5.57
N PRO A 183 9.31 -3.02 4.89
CA PRO A 183 8.67 -1.90 5.58
C PRO A 183 7.58 -2.34 6.57
N GLY A 184 6.81 -3.39 6.23
CA GLY A 184 5.76 -3.93 7.10
C GLY A 184 6.33 -4.68 8.31
N LEU A 185 7.40 -5.44 8.09
CA LEU A 185 8.13 -6.13 9.15
C LEU A 185 8.77 -5.13 10.12
N ASP A 186 9.41 -4.09 9.60
CA ASP A 186 10.09 -3.09 10.42
C ASP A 186 9.11 -2.22 11.19
N GLN A 187 7.97 -1.85 10.58
CA GLN A 187 6.86 -1.23 11.31
C GLN A 187 6.40 -2.10 12.48
N THR A 188 6.25 -3.40 12.26
CA THR A 188 5.76 -4.32 13.30
C THR A 188 6.80 -4.51 14.41
N ARG A 189 8.09 -4.59 14.08
CA ARG A 189 9.18 -4.74 15.07
C ARG A 189 9.39 -3.50 15.93
N THR A 190 9.16 -2.32 15.38
CA THR A 190 9.46 -1.04 16.05
C THR A 190 8.23 -0.37 16.67
N VAL A 191 7.06 -0.99 16.57
CA VAL A 191 5.83 -0.47 17.16
C VAL A 191 5.97 -0.32 18.67
N GLY A 192 5.58 0.84 19.19
CA GLY A 192 5.67 1.15 20.62
C GLY A 192 7.06 1.53 21.11
N LEU A 193 8.12 1.27 20.33
CA LEU A 193 9.50 1.71 20.65
C LEU A 193 9.85 3.02 19.96
N VAL A 194 9.63 3.09 18.64
CA VAL A 194 10.01 4.26 17.81
C VAL A 194 8.78 4.93 17.19
N THR A 195 7.71 4.15 16.97
CA THR A 195 6.50 4.66 16.33
C THR A 195 5.26 4.29 17.14
N LEU A 196 4.36 5.27 17.31
CA LEU A 196 3.02 5.05 17.82
C LEU A 196 2.05 5.15 16.64
N PRO A 197 1.41 4.04 16.23
CA PRO A 197 0.47 4.06 15.11
C PRO A 197 -0.71 4.99 15.39
N GLY A 198 -1.14 5.75 14.39
CA GLY A 198 -2.29 6.65 14.53
C GLY A 198 -3.58 5.93 14.91
N ALA A 199 -3.77 4.69 14.45
CA ALA A 199 -4.93 3.87 14.81
C ALA A 199 -4.93 3.49 16.31
N PHE A 200 -3.77 3.13 16.87
CA PHE A 200 -3.62 2.91 18.31
C PHE A 200 -4.00 4.15 19.11
N VAL A 201 -3.46 5.32 18.75
CA VAL A 201 -3.78 6.59 19.42
C VAL A 201 -5.26 6.93 19.28
N GLY A 202 -5.84 6.73 18.10
CA GLY A 202 -7.26 6.96 17.85
C GLY A 202 -8.17 6.10 18.74
N VAL A 203 -7.89 4.79 18.83
CA VAL A 203 -8.65 3.89 19.70
C VAL A 203 -8.42 4.23 21.17
N LEU A 204 -7.18 4.54 21.57
CA LEU A 204 -6.86 4.93 22.94
C LEU A 204 -7.64 6.18 23.37
N LEU A 205 -7.70 7.20 22.52
CA LEU A 205 -8.45 8.43 22.81
C LEU A 205 -9.97 8.22 22.79
N ALA A 206 -10.46 7.33 21.93
CA ALA A 206 -11.88 7.04 21.81
C ALA A 206 -12.42 6.13 22.94
N SER A 207 -11.64 5.13 23.36
CA SER A 207 -12.06 4.14 24.37
C SER A 207 -11.55 4.44 25.78
N GLY A 208 -10.49 5.24 25.91
CA GLY A 208 -9.79 5.46 27.17
C GLY A 208 -8.98 4.25 27.66
N SER A 209 -8.93 3.14 26.91
CA SER A 209 -8.29 1.89 27.31
C SER A 209 -7.05 1.58 26.46
N ALA A 210 -5.88 1.68 27.07
CA ALA A 210 -4.60 1.31 26.44
C ALA A 210 -4.53 -0.17 26.08
N VAL A 211 -5.10 -1.05 26.91
CA VAL A 211 -5.13 -2.49 26.67
C VAL A 211 -5.97 -2.79 25.42
N GLN A 212 -7.14 -2.16 25.30
CA GLN A 212 -8.00 -2.35 24.13
C GLN A 212 -7.36 -1.78 22.86
N ALA A 213 -6.77 -0.59 22.94
CA ALA A 213 -6.03 -0.01 21.82
C ALA A 213 -4.86 -0.89 21.38
N GLY A 214 -4.11 -1.46 22.33
CA GLY A 214 -3.02 -2.39 22.07
C GLY A 214 -3.50 -3.67 21.37
N ALA A 215 -4.60 -4.27 21.85
CA ALA A 215 -5.16 -5.48 21.25
C ALA A 215 -5.60 -5.26 19.79
N VAL A 216 -6.32 -4.15 19.51
CA VAL A 216 -6.72 -3.81 18.14
C VAL A 216 -5.50 -3.54 17.27
N GLN A 217 -4.49 -2.84 17.78
CA GLN A 217 -3.28 -2.55 17.01
C GLN A 217 -2.49 -3.82 16.67
N ILE A 218 -2.38 -4.77 17.60
CA ILE A 218 -1.74 -6.08 17.34
C ILE A 218 -2.51 -6.83 16.25
N LEU A 219 -3.84 -6.88 16.36
CA LEU A 219 -4.70 -7.51 15.35
C LEU A 219 -4.47 -6.89 13.95
N VAL A 220 -4.40 -5.56 13.87
CA VAL A 220 -4.16 -4.84 12.62
C VAL A 220 -2.77 -5.13 12.06
N LEU A 221 -1.72 -5.13 12.90
CA LEU A 221 -0.35 -5.40 12.45
C LEU A 221 -0.18 -6.83 11.94
N VAL A 222 -0.69 -7.82 12.67
CA VAL A 222 -0.65 -9.23 12.24
C VAL A 222 -1.48 -9.42 10.97
N GLY A 223 -2.65 -8.78 10.87
CA GLY A 223 -3.44 -8.76 9.65
C GLY A 223 -2.71 -8.12 8.48
N LEU A 224 -1.99 -7.02 8.69
CA LEU A 224 -1.16 -6.38 7.67
C LEU A 224 -0.06 -7.31 7.16
N LEU A 225 0.65 -7.98 8.06
CA LEU A 225 1.70 -8.94 7.68
C LEU A 225 1.12 -10.06 6.81
N LEU A 226 -0.03 -10.62 7.17
CA LEU A 226 -0.71 -11.64 6.37
C LEU A 226 -1.13 -11.08 5.00
N ALA A 227 -1.82 -9.94 4.97
CA ALA A 227 -2.28 -9.31 3.72
C ALA A 227 -1.11 -9.01 2.77
N GLN A 228 -0.04 -8.41 3.30
CA GLN A 228 1.15 -8.07 2.52
C GLN A 228 1.85 -9.32 2.01
N THR A 229 2.06 -10.33 2.86
CA THR A 229 2.74 -11.58 2.46
C THR A 229 1.96 -12.31 1.38
N SER A 230 0.64 -12.45 1.54
CA SER A 230 -0.23 -13.07 0.53
C SER A 230 -0.23 -12.28 -0.78
N ALA A 231 -0.32 -10.95 -0.72
CA ALA A 231 -0.32 -10.10 -1.90
C ALA A 231 1.03 -10.14 -2.63
N VAL A 232 2.15 -10.16 -1.91
CA VAL A 232 3.51 -10.27 -2.49
C VAL A 232 3.71 -11.65 -3.12
N ALA A 233 3.27 -12.73 -2.46
CA ALA A 233 3.38 -14.08 -3.01
C ALA A 233 2.66 -14.22 -4.36
N VAL A 234 1.42 -13.73 -4.45
CA VAL A 234 0.66 -13.72 -5.72
C VAL A 234 1.33 -12.82 -6.75
N THR A 235 1.87 -11.68 -6.33
CA THR A 235 2.59 -10.76 -7.24
C THR A 235 3.83 -11.41 -7.84
N ILE A 236 4.63 -12.11 -7.03
CA ILE A 236 5.80 -12.87 -7.49
C ILE A 236 5.39 -13.88 -8.56
N GLU A 237 4.33 -14.64 -8.31
CA GLU A 237 3.84 -15.65 -9.26
C GLU A 237 3.36 -15.02 -10.58
N LEU A 238 2.59 -13.92 -10.49
CA LEU A 238 2.10 -13.19 -11.65
C LEU A 238 3.23 -12.58 -12.48
N VAL A 239 4.25 -12.03 -11.82
CA VAL A 239 5.44 -11.51 -12.51
C VAL A 239 6.17 -12.67 -13.17
N ALA A 240 6.46 -13.76 -12.47
CA ALA A 240 7.22 -14.90 -13.00
C ALA A 240 6.53 -15.60 -14.19
N ARG A 241 5.19 -15.69 -14.17
CA ARG A 241 4.37 -16.27 -15.27
C ARG A 241 4.18 -15.36 -16.48
N GLU A 242 4.80 -14.17 -16.50
CA GLU A 242 4.58 -13.13 -17.52
C GLU A 242 3.15 -12.55 -17.52
N ALA A 243 2.29 -12.88 -16.55
CA ALA A 243 0.96 -12.26 -16.46
C ALA A 243 1.05 -10.75 -16.17
N VAL A 244 2.08 -10.33 -15.44
CA VAL A 244 2.47 -8.92 -15.27
C VAL A 244 3.83 -8.71 -15.92
N HIS A 245 3.88 -7.90 -16.98
CA HIS A 245 5.10 -7.60 -17.73
C HIS A 245 5.16 -6.13 -18.13
N ARG A 246 6.37 -5.58 -18.33
CA ARG A 246 6.50 -4.27 -18.97
C ARG A 246 6.26 -4.43 -20.47
N PRO A 247 5.59 -3.47 -21.15
CA PRO A 247 5.50 -3.50 -22.60
C PRO A 247 6.93 -3.50 -23.15
N ARG A 248 7.30 -4.54 -23.90
CA ARG A 248 8.61 -4.59 -24.57
C ARG A 248 8.65 -3.41 -25.54
N HIS A 249 9.41 -2.36 -25.19
CA HIS A 249 9.88 -1.43 -26.20
C HIS A 249 10.75 -2.26 -27.13
N HIS A 250 10.19 -2.65 -28.29
CA HIS A 250 10.97 -3.16 -29.40
C HIS A 250 11.95 -2.05 -29.77
N ALA A 251 13.14 -2.08 -29.17
CA ALA A 251 14.30 -1.46 -29.74
C ALA A 251 14.56 -2.23 -31.02
N ALA A 252 13.97 -1.73 -32.11
CA ALA A 252 14.46 -1.94 -33.45
C ALA A 252 15.94 -1.55 -33.44
N ARG A 253 16.80 -2.56 -33.29
CA ARG A 253 18.18 -2.55 -33.77
C ARG A 253 18.34 -3.81 -34.59
N THR A 254 17.80 -3.68 -35.80
CA THR A 254 18.39 -4.31 -36.98
C THR A 254 19.77 -3.70 -37.22
#